data_AF-A0A2E0PEA7-F1
#
_entry.id   AF-A0A2E0PEA7-F1
#
_cell.length_a   1.000
_cell.length_b   1.000
_cell.length_c   1.000
_cell.angle_alpha   90.00
_cell.angle_beta   90.00
_cell.angle_gamma   90.00
#
_symmetry.space_group_name_H-M   'P 1'
#
loop_
_entity.id
_entity.type
_entity.pdbx_description
1 polymer ?
#
loop_
_entity_poly.entity_id
_entity_poly.type
_entity_poly.pdbx_seq_one_letter_code
_entity_poly.pdbx_strand_id
1 'polypeptide(L)'
;MSDEFYNHDREGSVFTSLILLIVFMFGCFVVVRVHEPSQVVGADNAKDRLAKKEKINNASVSKLAGNAVVNKEKKIVSLPISTALSKVATLGKIEARKELIKRSIEKDGKYEPPKDVSKVDLSDPALIAQGKILFQSKTCFTCHQVNPAVPAPAGMAIKAPVFIGDFWGKEREVHIGYQGPIQKVIRNEEYFIESVMQPMAKVAKGALAPMVIAPGLVNNEEVIALMAYVKSLSK
;
A
#
# COMPACT_ATOMS: atom_id res chain seq x y z
N MET A 1 -17.87 27.54 -67.94
CA MET A 1 -17.69 28.88 -67.36
C MET A 1 -16.39 28.80 -66.60
N SER A 2 -15.40 29.58 -67.04
CA SER A 2 -13.95 29.40 -66.92
C SER A 2 -13.40 29.52 -65.49
N ASP A 3 -12.40 28.68 -65.19
CA ASP A 3 -11.52 28.69 -64.01
C ASP A 3 -10.57 29.90 -64.02
N GLU A 4 -11.10 31.12 -63.99
CA GLU A 4 -10.33 32.36 -64.19
C GLU A 4 -10.05 33.15 -62.91
N PHE A 5 -10.29 32.61 -61.72
CA PHE A 5 -10.22 33.40 -60.47
C PHE A 5 -9.07 33.07 -59.51
N TYR A 6 -8.10 32.23 -59.89
CA TYR A 6 -6.96 31.91 -59.02
C TYR A 6 -5.61 32.01 -59.72
N ASN A 7 -5.40 33.10 -60.47
CA ASN A 7 -4.08 33.47 -60.99
C ASN A 7 -3.79 34.98 -60.80
N HIS A 8 -3.62 35.35 -59.53
CA HIS A 8 -2.95 36.53 -59.01
C HIS A 8 -2.43 36.05 -57.64
N ASP A 9 -1.16 35.82 -57.32
CA ASP A 9 0.05 36.58 -57.63
C ASP A 9 1.29 35.67 -57.57
N ARG A 10 1.93 35.43 -58.72
CA ARG A 10 3.23 34.74 -58.79
C ARG A 10 4.41 35.67 -58.41
N GLU A 11 4.16 36.96 -58.21
CA GLU A 11 5.19 37.97 -57.89
C GLU A 11 5.19 38.38 -56.40
N GLY A 12 4.07 38.27 -55.68
CA GLY A 12 4.00 38.55 -54.24
C GLY A 12 4.61 37.46 -53.35
N SER A 13 4.77 36.25 -53.87
CA SER A 13 5.25 35.08 -53.12
C SER A 13 6.75 35.16 -52.78
N VAL A 14 7.59 35.64 -53.70
CA VAL A 14 9.04 35.72 -53.46
C VAL A 14 9.37 36.84 -52.48
N PHE A 15 8.70 38.00 -52.61
CA PHE A 15 8.96 39.16 -51.74
C PHE A 15 8.49 38.92 -50.30
N THR A 16 7.31 38.33 -50.11
CA THR A 16 6.81 37.94 -48.78
C THR A 16 7.63 36.82 -48.14
N SER A 17 8.07 35.84 -48.94
CA SER A 17 8.95 34.76 -48.46
C SER A 17 10.34 35.29 -48.08
N LEU A 18 10.88 36.26 -48.82
CA LEU A 18 12.15 36.93 -48.47
C LEU A 18 12.04 37.73 -47.17
N ILE A 19 10.94 38.46 -46.96
CA ILE A 19 10.68 39.20 -45.72
C ILE A 19 10.56 38.23 -44.53
N LEU A 20 9.84 37.11 -44.69
CA LEU A 20 9.73 36.07 -43.66
C LEU A 20 11.09 35.47 -43.31
N LEU A 21 11.94 35.21 -44.30
CA LEU A 21 13.28 34.67 -44.11
C LEU A 21 14.17 35.67 -43.37
N ILE A 22 14.08 36.96 -43.71
CA ILE A 22 14.80 38.03 -43.01
C ILE A 22 14.31 38.13 -41.55
N VAL A 23 13.00 38.07 -41.29
CA VAL A 23 12.45 38.08 -39.92
C VAL A 23 12.94 36.87 -39.13
N PHE A 24 12.98 35.68 -39.74
CA PHE A 24 13.53 34.48 -39.10
C PHE A 24 15.02 34.62 -38.80
N MET A 25 15.81 35.17 -39.74
CA MET A 25 17.24 35.41 -39.55
C MET A 25 17.49 36.42 -38.42
N PHE A 26 16.71 37.51 -38.35
CA PHE A 26 16.78 38.47 -37.26
C PHE A 26 16.33 37.88 -35.93
N GLY A 27 15.28 37.06 -35.91
CA GLY A 27 14.85 36.32 -34.72
C GLY A 27 15.95 35.41 -34.19
N CYS A 28 16.57 34.61 -35.07
CA CYS A 28 17.71 33.77 -34.72
C CYS A 28 18.91 34.61 -34.23
N PHE A 29 19.19 35.74 -34.87
CA PHE A 29 20.29 36.63 -34.46
C PHE A 29 20.07 37.24 -33.08
N VAL A 30 18.84 37.68 -32.78
CA VAL A 30 18.47 38.19 -31.45
C VAL A 30 18.57 37.09 -30.41
N VAL A 31 18.09 35.88 -30.70
CA VAL A 31 18.23 34.74 -29.78
C VAL A 31 19.70 34.42 -29.53
N VAL A 32 20.55 34.38 -30.56
CA VAL A 32 21.99 34.11 -30.39
C VAL A 32 22.71 35.22 -29.62
N ARG A 33 22.32 36.48 -29.80
CA ARG A 33 22.95 37.64 -29.10
C ARG A 33 22.48 37.82 -27.66
N VAL A 34 21.26 37.42 -27.33
CA VAL A 34 20.65 37.62 -26.00
C VAL A 34 20.62 36.33 -25.17
N HIS A 35 20.99 35.18 -25.76
CA HIS A 35 21.14 33.93 -25.01
C HIS A 35 22.39 33.96 -24.12
N GLU A 36 22.23 34.49 -22.91
CA GLU A 36 23.12 34.16 -21.81
C GLU A 36 22.87 32.68 -21.44
N PRO A 37 23.90 31.82 -21.44
CA PRO A 37 23.73 30.45 -20.95
C PRO A 37 23.27 30.53 -19.50
N SER A 38 22.16 29.87 -19.18
CA SER A 38 21.64 29.82 -17.81
C SER A 38 22.77 29.39 -16.88
N GLN A 39 23.09 30.22 -15.87
CA GLN A 39 24.07 29.83 -14.85
C GLN A 39 23.67 28.45 -14.30
N VAL A 40 24.65 27.55 -14.22
CA VAL A 40 24.45 26.19 -13.74
C VAL A 40 24.25 26.24 -12.22
N VAL A 41 23.05 26.61 -11.78
CA VAL A 41 22.73 26.81 -10.36
C VAL A 41 23.01 25.51 -9.60
N GLY A 42 24.02 25.54 -8.73
CA GLY A 42 24.36 24.43 -7.83
C GLY A 42 25.49 23.50 -8.30
N ALA A 43 26.15 23.77 -9.44
CA ALA A 43 27.35 23.02 -9.85
C ALA A 43 28.51 23.20 -8.86
N ASP A 44 28.69 24.42 -8.33
CA ASP A 44 29.75 24.74 -7.38
C ASP A 44 29.59 23.99 -6.05
N ASN A 45 28.34 23.77 -5.63
CA ASN A 45 28.00 23.10 -4.38
C ASN A 45 27.91 21.56 -4.52
N ALA A 46 28.09 21.02 -5.73
CA ALA A 46 27.98 19.58 -5.98
C ALA A 46 29.08 18.78 -5.29
N LYS A 47 30.31 19.33 -5.28
CA LYS A 47 31.47 18.72 -4.59
C LYS A 47 31.28 18.71 -3.07
N ASP A 48 30.78 19.80 -2.50
CA ASP A 48 30.51 19.89 -1.06
C ASP A 48 29.39 18.95 -0.62
N ARG A 49 28.34 18.81 -1.44
CA ARG A 49 27.28 17.81 -1.23
C ARG A 49 27.81 16.38 -1.27
N LEU A 50 28.70 16.08 -2.23
CA LEU A 50 29.34 14.76 -2.35
C LEU A 50 30.22 14.47 -1.13
N ALA A 51 31.08 15.41 -0.73
CA ALA A 51 31.93 15.27 0.46
C ALA A 51 31.10 15.10 1.74
N LYS A 52 29.99 15.84 1.89
CA LYS A 52 29.07 15.69 3.02
C LYS A 52 28.39 14.32 3.02
N LYS A 53 27.95 13.83 1.85
CA LYS A 53 27.34 12.51 1.69
C LYS A 53 28.33 11.39 2.03
N GLU A 54 29.56 11.49 1.56
CA GLU A 54 30.61 10.51 1.84
C GLU A 54 30.97 10.47 3.32
N LYS A 55 31.08 11.64 3.98
CA LYS A 55 31.27 11.73 5.43
C LYS A 55 30.12 11.09 6.22
N ILE A 56 28.87 11.30 5.80
CA ILE A 56 27.69 10.69 6.42
C ILE A 56 27.70 9.17 6.21
N ASN A 57 28.02 8.71 5.00
CA ASN A 57 28.10 7.28 4.68
C ASN A 57 29.22 6.58 5.46
N ASN A 58 30.39 7.19 5.57
CA ASN A 58 31.49 6.60 6.35
C ASN A 58 31.16 6.58 7.86
N ALA A 59 30.49 7.62 8.37
CA ALA A 59 30.01 7.67 9.76
C ALA A 59 28.85 6.70 10.03
N SER A 60 28.01 6.40 9.04
CA SER A 60 26.94 5.42 9.18
C SER A 60 27.49 4.00 9.13
N VAL A 61 28.42 3.72 8.21
CA VAL A 61 29.12 2.42 8.11
C VAL A 61 29.86 2.12 9.41
N SER A 62 30.58 3.07 10.01
CA SER A 62 31.28 2.84 11.28
C SER A 62 30.32 2.60 12.47
N LYS A 63 29.15 3.24 12.48
CA LYS A 63 28.10 3.00 13.49
C LYS A 63 27.35 1.68 13.26
N LEU A 64 27.23 1.22 12.02
CA LEU A 64 26.52 -0.01 11.63
C LEU A 64 27.39 -1.26 11.68
N ALA A 65 28.72 -1.11 11.62
CA ALA A 65 29.68 -2.22 11.57
C ALA A 65 29.99 -2.85 12.95
N GLY A 66 29.54 -2.25 14.05
CA GLY A 66 29.95 -2.66 15.39
C GLY A 66 28.79 -2.97 16.35
N ASN A 67 29.09 -3.82 17.33
CA ASN A 67 28.28 -4.03 18.52
C ASN A 67 28.38 -2.83 19.48
N ALA A 68 28.05 -1.62 19.00
CA ALA A 68 28.16 -0.41 19.79
C ALA A 68 27.15 -0.46 20.95
N VAL A 69 27.60 -0.18 22.17
CA VAL A 69 26.71 -0.11 23.33
C VAL A 69 25.83 1.14 23.20
N VAL A 70 24.55 0.94 22.87
CA VAL A 70 23.54 2.00 22.74
C VAL A 70 23.08 2.48 24.11
N ASN A 71 23.00 1.58 25.10
CA ASN A 71 22.68 1.93 26.48
C ASN A 71 23.37 0.97 27.45
N LYS A 72 24.28 1.49 28.29
CA LYS A 72 25.07 0.70 29.25
C LYS A 72 24.22 0.13 30.39
N GLU A 73 23.26 0.91 30.90
CA GLU A 73 22.39 0.52 32.02
C GLU A 73 21.45 -0.63 31.64
N LYS A 74 20.89 -0.57 30.44
CA LYS A 74 19.97 -1.59 29.91
C LYS A 74 20.70 -2.70 29.12
N LYS A 75 22.04 -2.69 29.09
CA LYS A 75 22.88 -3.62 28.31
C LYS A 75 22.44 -3.74 26.84
N ILE A 76 21.97 -2.63 26.25
CA ILE A 76 21.51 -2.60 24.85
C ILE A 76 22.72 -2.33 23.96
N VAL A 77 23.03 -3.28 23.08
CA VAL A 77 24.04 -3.16 22.03
C VAL A 77 23.36 -3.10 20.67
N SER A 78 23.87 -2.28 19.75
CA SER A 78 23.52 -2.37 18.35
C SER A 78 24.02 -3.71 17.82
N LEU A 79 23.26 -4.33 16.93
CA LEU A 79 23.72 -5.51 16.20
C LEU A 79 23.86 -5.11 14.73
N PRO A 80 24.86 -5.64 14.01
CA PRO A 80 24.88 -5.58 12.55
C PRO A 80 23.55 -6.11 12.00
N ILE A 81 23.03 -5.50 10.94
CA ILE A 81 21.69 -5.80 10.40
C ILE A 81 21.53 -7.30 10.10
N SER A 82 22.55 -7.93 9.51
CA SER A 82 22.53 -9.38 9.23
C SER A 82 22.41 -10.24 10.49
N THR A 83 23.13 -9.87 11.55
CA THR A 83 23.07 -10.53 12.86
C THR A 83 21.74 -10.27 13.57
N ALA A 84 21.20 -9.06 13.45
CA ALA A 84 19.89 -8.73 13.97
C ALA A 84 18.80 -9.56 13.29
N LEU A 85 18.85 -9.67 11.95
CA LEU A 85 17.90 -10.47 11.16
C LEU A 85 18.00 -11.96 11.49
N SER A 86 19.20 -12.53 11.61
CA SER A 86 19.36 -13.94 12.00
C SER A 86 18.91 -14.17 13.45
N LYS A 87 19.14 -13.22 14.35
CA LYS A 87 18.68 -13.29 15.73
C LYS A 87 17.16 -13.16 15.84
N VAL A 88 16.54 -12.28 15.06
CA VAL A 88 15.07 -12.18 14.96
C VAL A 88 14.48 -13.45 14.34
N ALA A 89 15.10 -14.02 13.31
CA ALA A 89 14.66 -15.29 12.72
C ALA A 89 14.76 -16.47 13.71
N THR A 90 15.80 -16.49 14.55
CA THR A 90 15.95 -17.52 15.60
C THR A 90 15.04 -17.29 16.81
N LEU A 91 14.78 -16.04 17.19
CA LEU A 91 13.82 -15.66 18.24
C LEU A 91 12.36 -15.70 17.78
N GLY A 92 12.11 -15.69 16.47
CA GLY A 92 10.80 -15.93 15.87
C GLY A 92 10.35 -17.39 15.95
N LYS A 93 11.21 -18.29 16.46
CA LYS A 93 10.82 -19.67 16.76
C LYS A 93 9.73 -19.69 17.82
N ILE A 94 8.76 -20.58 17.62
CA ILE A 94 7.56 -20.76 18.46
C ILE A 94 7.91 -20.85 19.96
N GLU A 95 9.03 -21.48 20.31
CA GLU A 95 9.49 -21.63 21.69
C GLU A 95 9.92 -20.31 22.36
N ALA A 96 10.60 -19.42 21.64
CA ALA A 96 10.97 -18.10 22.16
C ALA A 96 9.74 -17.21 22.36
N ARG A 97 8.71 -17.37 21.51
CA ARG A 97 7.41 -16.72 21.71
C ARG A 97 6.71 -17.23 22.97
N LYS A 98 6.70 -18.54 23.22
CA LYS A 98 6.13 -19.13 24.45
C LYS A 98 6.83 -18.58 25.71
N GLU A 99 8.16 -18.45 25.68
CA GLU A 99 8.93 -17.90 26.79
C GLU A 99 8.69 -16.39 27.00
N LEU A 100 8.46 -15.61 25.93
CA LEU A 100 8.05 -14.21 26.04
C LEU A 100 6.65 -14.07 26.63
N ILE A 101 5.72 -14.93 26.21
CA ILE A 101 4.35 -14.99 26.76
C ILE A 101 4.42 -15.31 28.26
N LYS A 102 5.18 -16.32 28.66
CA LYS A 102 5.37 -16.70 30.06
C LYS A 102 5.88 -15.53 30.91
N ARG A 103 6.93 -14.84 30.45
CA ARG A 103 7.49 -13.67 31.14
C ARG A 103 6.52 -12.48 31.22
N SER A 104 5.66 -12.30 30.21
CA SER A 104 4.60 -11.28 30.28
C SER A 104 3.52 -11.67 31.28
N ILE A 105 3.08 -12.93 31.29
CA ILE A 105 2.13 -13.41 32.31
C ILE A 105 2.70 -13.20 33.71
N GLU A 106 3.98 -13.52 33.94
CA GLU A 106 4.65 -13.34 35.24
C GLU A 106 4.83 -11.88 35.63
N LYS A 107 5.07 -10.97 34.67
CA LYS A 107 5.34 -9.56 34.95
C LYS A 107 4.07 -8.77 35.25
N ASP A 108 3.04 -8.94 34.45
CA ASP A 108 1.85 -8.10 34.50
C ASP A 108 0.52 -8.87 34.47
N GLY A 109 0.52 -10.20 34.23
CA GLY A 109 -0.68 -11.04 34.28
C GLY A 109 -1.75 -10.71 33.24
N LYS A 110 -1.49 -9.74 32.36
CA LYS A 110 -2.43 -9.19 31.37
C LYS A 110 -2.48 -9.97 30.05
N TYR A 111 -1.71 -11.04 29.92
CA TYR A 111 -1.77 -11.85 28.72
C TYR A 111 -3.03 -12.71 28.76
N GLU A 112 -4.01 -12.31 27.95
CA GLU A 112 -5.10 -13.17 27.57
C GLU A 112 -4.66 -13.95 26.31
N PRO A 113 -4.67 -15.30 26.33
CA PRO A 113 -4.41 -16.06 25.13
C PRO A 113 -5.45 -15.70 24.05
N PRO A 114 -5.05 -15.64 22.76
CA PRO A 114 -6.01 -15.43 21.67
C PRO A 114 -7.17 -16.39 21.83
N LYS A 115 -8.39 -15.87 21.84
CA LYS A 115 -9.58 -16.71 21.96
C LYS A 115 -9.55 -17.75 20.84
N ASP A 116 -9.66 -19.02 21.22
CA ASP A 116 -9.80 -20.10 20.28
C ASP A 116 -11.09 -19.90 19.50
N VAL A 117 -10.97 -19.59 18.21
CA VAL A 117 -12.08 -19.33 17.30
C VAL A 117 -13.10 -20.47 17.26
N SER A 118 -12.68 -21.71 17.56
CA SER A 118 -13.57 -22.87 17.62
C SER A 118 -14.48 -22.91 18.86
N LYS A 119 -14.19 -22.10 19.88
CA LYS A 119 -14.95 -22.03 21.14
C LYS A 119 -15.78 -20.76 21.29
N VAL A 120 -15.70 -19.85 20.31
CA VAL A 120 -16.49 -18.61 20.33
C VAL A 120 -17.83 -18.87 19.67
N ASP A 121 -18.92 -18.58 20.39
CA ASP A 121 -20.25 -18.60 19.80
C ASP A 121 -20.42 -17.41 18.85
N LEU A 122 -20.28 -17.67 17.54
CA LEU A 122 -20.47 -16.66 16.49
C LEU A 122 -21.93 -16.21 16.34
N SER A 123 -22.87 -16.89 17.00
CA SER A 123 -24.29 -16.52 17.01
C SER A 123 -24.67 -15.62 18.19
N ASP A 124 -23.72 -15.32 19.09
CA ASP A 124 -23.94 -14.40 20.21
C ASP A 124 -24.36 -13.00 19.71
N PRO A 125 -25.57 -12.52 20.07
CA PRO A 125 -26.05 -11.20 19.68
C PRO A 125 -25.12 -10.05 20.10
N ALA A 126 -24.44 -10.16 21.25
CA ALA A 126 -23.51 -9.13 21.71
C ALA A 126 -22.27 -9.04 20.81
N LEU A 127 -21.72 -10.19 20.44
CA LEU A 127 -20.59 -10.29 19.53
C LEU A 127 -20.93 -9.79 18.11
N ILE A 128 -22.12 -10.13 17.61
CA ILE A 128 -22.64 -9.62 16.32
C ILE A 128 -22.80 -8.10 16.36
N ALA A 129 -23.35 -7.55 17.44
CA ALA A 129 -23.51 -6.11 17.61
C ALA A 129 -22.15 -5.39 17.65
N GLN A 130 -21.16 -5.97 18.35
CA GLN A 130 -19.79 -5.48 18.35
C GLN A 130 -19.18 -5.50 16.93
N GLY A 131 -19.36 -6.59 16.20
CA GLY A 131 -18.91 -6.74 14.81
C GLY A 131 -19.52 -5.68 13.89
N LYS A 132 -20.80 -5.37 14.05
CA LYS A 132 -21.47 -4.30 13.29
C LYS A 132 -20.85 -2.93 13.58
N ILE A 133 -20.57 -2.62 14.85
CA ILE A 133 -19.90 -1.36 15.23
C ILE A 133 -18.51 -1.28 14.61
N LEU A 134 -17.73 -2.36 14.66
CA LEU A 134 -16.41 -2.44 14.05
C LEU A 134 -16.48 -2.28 12.53
N PHE A 135 -17.45 -2.88 11.87
CA PHE A 135 -17.66 -2.77 10.43
C PHE A 135 -17.87 -1.32 9.98
N GLN A 136 -18.54 -0.53 10.80
CA GLN A 136 -18.74 0.91 10.58
C GLN A 136 -17.50 1.72 10.92
N SER A 137 -16.94 1.52 12.13
CA SER A 137 -15.82 2.34 12.64
C SER A 137 -14.50 2.09 11.91
N LYS A 138 -14.27 0.87 11.42
CA LYS A 138 -13.10 0.51 10.60
C LYS A 138 -13.35 0.74 9.11
N THR A 139 -14.46 1.40 8.75
CA THR A 139 -14.82 1.83 7.39
C THR A 139 -15.00 0.71 6.37
N CYS A 140 -15.21 -0.53 6.80
CA CYS A 140 -15.45 -1.68 5.91
C CYS A 140 -16.68 -1.46 5.00
N PHE A 141 -17.68 -0.73 5.51
CA PHE A 141 -18.91 -0.38 4.79
C PHE A 141 -18.70 0.44 3.51
N THR A 142 -17.55 1.11 3.36
CA THR A 142 -17.24 1.91 2.17
C THR A 142 -17.09 1.03 0.93
N CYS A 143 -16.49 -0.15 1.11
CA CYS A 143 -16.18 -1.10 0.03
C CYS A 143 -17.07 -2.34 0.06
N HIS A 144 -17.59 -2.74 1.22
CA HIS A 144 -18.35 -3.97 1.33
C HIS A 144 -19.81 -3.72 1.66
N GLN A 145 -20.68 -4.22 0.78
CA GLN A 145 -22.12 -4.10 0.95
C GLN A 145 -22.65 -5.15 1.93
N VAL A 146 -23.48 -4.70 2.88
CA VAL A 146 -24.11 -5.53 3.92
C VAL A 146 -25.63 -5.39 3.99
N ASN A 147 -26.20 -4.41 3.28
CA ASN A 147 -27.64 -4.20 3.17
C ASN A 147 -28.00 -3.98 1.69
N PRO A 148 -28.95 -4.75 1.10
CA PRO A 148 -29.33 -4.59 -0.30
C PRO A 148 -29.90 -3.19 -0.60
N ALA A 149 -30.51 -2.52 0.38
CA ALA A 149 -31.04 -1.16 0.24
C ALA A 149 -29.98 -0.06 0.37
N VAL A 150 -28.78 -0.38 0.87
CA VAL A 150 -27.70 0.59 1.06
C VAL A 150 -26.50 0.16 0.21
N PRO A 151 -26.30 0.76 -0.98
CA PRO A 151 -25.18 0.40 -1.83
C PRO A 151 -23.84 0.81 -1.19
N ALA A 152 -22.77 0.11 -1.57
CA ALA A 152 -21.38 0.52 -1.29
C ALA A 152 -20.75 0.99 -2.62
N PRO A 153 -20.84 2.28 -3.00
CA PRO A 153 -20.48 2.75 -4.34
C PRO A 153 -19.03 2.45 -4.73
N ALA A 154 -18.08 2.64 -3.80
CA ALA A 154 -16.69 2.31 -4.04
C ALA A 154 -16.50 0.80 -4.23
N GLY A 155 -17.17 -0.01 -3.41
CA GLY A 155 -17.21 -1.45 -3.51
C GLY A 155 -17.69 -1.97 -4.86
N MET A 156 -18.79 -1.43 -5.36
CA MET A 156 -19.34 -1.78 -6.66
C MET A 156 -18.37 -1.41 -7.79
N ALA A 157 -17.76 -0.22 -7.72
CA ALA A 157 -16.80 0.23 -8.72
C ALA A 157 -15.57 -0.69 -8.79
N ILE A 158 -15.06 -1.16 -7.65
CA ILE A 158 -13.87 -2.03 -7.60
C ILE A 158 -14.20 -3.54 -7.62
N LYS A 159 -15.49 -3.90 -7.74
CA LYS A 159 -15.99 -5.28 -7.69
C LYS A 159 -15.57 -6.02 -6.40
N ALA A 160 -15.66 -5.33 -5.27
CA ALA A 160 -15.41 -5.91 -3.96
C ALA A 160 -16.46 -6.98 -3.62
N PRO A 161 -16.10 -8.03 -2.85
CA PRO A 161 -17.06 -9.01 -2.36
C PRO A 161 -18.18 -8.36 -1.53
N VAL A 162 -19.42 -8.74 -1.80
CA VAL A 162 -20.58 -8.39 -0.96
C VAL A 162 -20.78 -9.45 0.11
N PHE A 163 -21.21 -9.05 1.30
CA PHE A 163 -21.40 -9.95 2.46
C PHE A 163 -22.85 -10.46 2.61
N ILE A 164 -23.75 -10.03 1.73
CA ILE A 164 -25.17 -10.43 1.76
C ILE A 164 -25.34 -11.77 1.04
N GLY A 165 -26.13 -12.67 1.62
CA GLY A 165 -26.47 -13.95 1.00
C GLY A 165 -25.28 -14.92 1.03
N ASP A 166 -24.93 -15.50 -0.12
CA ASP A 166 -24.08 -16.69 -0.22
C ASP A 166 -22.56 -16.41 -0.10
N PHE A 167 -22.15 -15.62 0.88
CA PHE A 167 -20.74 -15.35 1.13
C PHE A 167 -20.01 -16.63 1.59
N TRP A 168 -20.56 -17.35 2.55
CA TRP A 168 -19.87 -18.49 3.17
C TRP A 168 -20.02 -19.81 2.41
N GLY A 169 -19.04 -20.70 2.58
CA GLY A 169 -19.09 -22.10 2.13
C GLY A 169 -18.93 -22.33 0.62
N LYS A 170 -19.00 -21.28 -0.22
CA LYS A 170 -18.82 -21.40 -1.67
C LYS A 170 -17.35 -21.38 -2.07
N GLU A 171 -17.01 -22.24 -3.04
CA GLU A 171 -15.75 -22.15 -3.76
C GLU A 171 -15.70 -20.87 -4.61
N ARG A 172 -14.58 -20.18 -4.55
CA ARG A 172 -14.30 -19.00 -5.38
C ARG A 172 -12.87 -19.05 -5.89
N GLU A 173 -12.71 -18.46 -7.07
CA GLU A 173 -11.40 -18.24 -7.65
C GLU A 173 -10.79 -16.95 -7.08
N VAL A 174 -9.56 -17.06 -6.59
CA VAL A 174 -8.77 -15.95 -6.04
C VAL A 174 -7.40 -15.95 -6.71
N HIS A 175 -6.81 -14.77 -6.88
CA HIS A 175 -5.41 -14.61 -7.20
C HIS A 175 -4.56 -14.76 -5.93
N ILE A 176 -3.44 -15.47 -6.01
CA ILE A 176 -2.40 -15.47 -4.97
C ILE A 176 -1.56 -14.21 -5.16
N GLY A 177 -1.72 -13.23 -4.28
CA GLY A 177 -1.26 -11.87 -4.53
C GLY A 177 -2.22 -11.07 -5.43
N TYR A 178 -1.96 -9.78 -5.60
CA TYR A 178 -2.71 -8.97 -6.57
C TYR A 178 -2.28 -9.33 -8.00
N GLN A 179 -3.24 -9.79 -8.81
CA GLN A 179 -3.03 -10.24 -10.21
C GLN A 179 -2.06 -11.43 -10.37
N GLY A 180 -1.83 -12.23 -9.32
CA GLY A 180 -1.01 -13.44 -9.40
C GLY A 180 -1.75 -14.67 -9.97
N PRO A 181 -1.21 -15.89 -9.80
CA PRO A 181 -1.85 -17.11 -10.30
C PRO A 181 -3.20 -17.37 -9.59
N ILE A 182 -4.13 -17.99 -10.31
CA ILE A 182 -5.48 -18.27 -9.81
C ILE A 182 -5.50 -19.59 -9.03
N GLN A 183 -6.15 -19.58 -7.87
CA GLN A 183 -6.45 -20.75 -7.04
C GLN A 183 -7.94 -20.78 -6.68
N LYS A 184 -8.51 -21.98 -6.54
CA LYS A 184 -9.84 -22.17 -5.96
C LYS A 184 -9.72 -22.30 -4.44
N VAL A 185 -10.51 -21.52 -3.71
CA VAL A 185 -10.56 -21.55 -2.25
C VAL A 185 -12.01 -21.55 -1.78
N ILE A 186 -12.27 -22.23 -0.67
CA ILE A 186 -13.56 -22.19 0.01
C ILE A 186 -13.58 -20.98 0.94
N ARG A 187 -14.67 -20.22 0.92
CA ARG A 187 -14.88 -19.10 1.85
C ARG A 187 -15.36 -19.59 3.21
N ASN A 188 -14.42 -20.16 3.95
CA ASN A 188 -14.57 -20.54 5.36
C ASN A 188 -14.03 -19.43 6.29
N GLU A 189 -14.06 -19.71 7.58
CA GLU A 189 -13.60 -18.86 8.66
C GLU A 189 -12.11 -18.52 8.51
N GLU A 190 -11.28 -19.51 8.18
CA GLU A 190 -9.85 -19.31 7.97
C GLU A 190 -9.58 -18.35 6.81
N TYR A 191 -10.30 -18.51 5.70
CA TYR A 191 -10.21 -17.61 4.56
C TYR A 191 -10.62 -16.19 4.93
N PHE A 192 -11.68 -16.00 5.71
CA PHE A 192 -12.12 -14.68 6.13
C PHE A 192 -11.08 -13.99 7.02
N ILE A 193 -10.56 -14.71 8.01
CA ILE A 193 -9.52 -14.18 8.91
C ILE A 193 -8.27 -13.80 8.12
N GLU A 194 -7.79 -14.68 7.23
CA GLU A 194 -6.65 -14.37 6.36
C GLU A 194 -6.93 -13.16 5.46
N SER A 195 -8.13 -13.07 4.88
CA SER A 195 -8.49 -11.96 4.00
C SER A 195 -8.51 -10.62 4.74
N VAL A 196 -8.93 -10.59 6.02
CA VAL A 196 -8.93 -9.34 6.80
C VAL A 196 -7.52 -8.99 7.30
N MET A 197 -6.78 -9.99 7.79
CA MET A 197 -5.47 -9.78 8.43
C MET A 197 -4.32 -9.65 7.42
N GLN A 198 -4.46 -10.26 6.25
CA GLN A 198 -3.48 -10.29 5.16
C GLN A 198 -4.18 -10.06 3.81
N PRO A 199 -4.76 -8.88 3.59
CA PRO A 199 -5.70 -8.66 2.48
C PRO A 199 -5.07 -8.78 1.08
N MET A 200 -3.74 -8.71 0.99
CA MET A 200 -3.00 -8.87 -0.27
C MET A 200 -2.64 -10.32 -0.58
N ALA A 201 -2.78 -11.24 0.38
CA ALA A 201 -2.39 -12.63 0.19
C ALA A 201 -3.28 -13.32 -0.85
N LYS A 202 -4.60 -13.09 -0.79
CA LYS A 202 -5.59 -13.69 -1.70
C LYS A 202 -6.61 -12.65 -2.13
N VAL A 203 -6.63 -12.32 -3.42
CA VAL A 203 -7.54 -11.30 -3.97
C VAL A 203 -8.59 -11.96 -4.85
N ALA A 204 -9.87 -11.67 -4.64
CA ALA A 204 -10.95 -12.26 -5.42
C ALA A 204 -10.76 -12.02 -6.94
N LYS A 205 -10.95 -13.07 -7.76
CA LYS A 205 -10.85 -12.95 -9.22
C LYS A 205 -11.88 -11.93 -9.73
N GLY A 206 -11.40 -10.99 -10.55
CA GLY A 206 -12.23 -9.92 -11.11
C GLY A 206 -12.37 -8.69 -10.22
N ALA A 207 -11.79 -8.68 -9.01
CA ALA A 207 -11.63 -7.45 -8.24
C ALA A 207 -10.66 -6.51 -8.98
N LEU A 208 -11.06 -5.25 -9.17
CA LEU A 208 -10.25 -4.24 -9.86
C LEU A 208 -9.22 -3.57 -8.94
N ALA A 209 -9.39 -3.72 -7.64
CA ALA A 209 -8.45 -3.24 -6.64
C ALA A 209 -8.33 -4.24 -5.49
N PRO A 210 -7.13 -4.39 -4.90
CA PRO A 210 -6.97 -5.13 -3.67
C PRO A 210 -7.65 -4.43 -2.47
N MET A 211 -8.00 -5.18 -1.42
CA MET A 211 -8.41 -4.56 -0.15
C MET A 211 -7.21 -3.92 0.57
N VAL A 212 -7.14 -2.61 0.64
CA VAL A 212 -6.02 -1.92 1.30
C VAL A 212 -6.40 -1.56 2.72
N ILE A 213 -6.01 -2.41 3.67
CA ILE A 213 -6.13 -2.14 5.10
C ILE A 213 -4.75 -1.84 5.67
N ALA A 214 -4.64 -0.79 6.51
CA ALA A 214 -3.41 -0.48 7.21
C ALA A 214 -3.01 -1.67 8.12
N PRO A 215 -1.73 -2.10 8.13
CA PRO A 215 -1.28 -3.18 9.00
C PRO A 215 -1.67 -2.92 10.47
N GLY A 216 -2.36 -3.88 11.08
CA GLY A 216 -2.81 -3.78 12.47
C GLY A 216 -4.09 -2.94 12.69
N LEU A 217 -4.82 -2.54 11.63
CA LEU A 217 -6.12 -1.88 11.78
C LEU A 217 -7.13 -2.76 12.51
N VAL A 218 -7.05 -4.08 12.30
CA VAL A 218 -7.90 -5.09 12.92
C VAL A 218 -7.00 -6.04 13.72
N ASN A 219 -7.38 -6.32 14.98
CA ASN A 219 -6.71 -7.31 15.82
C ASN A 219 -7.45 -8.67 15.83
N ASN A 220 -6.90 -9.65 16.55
CA ASN A 220 -7.42 -11.02 16.57
C ASN A 220 -8.82 -11.13 17.19
N GLU A 221 -9.16 -10.28 18.15
CA GLU A 221 -10.46 -10.26 18.80
C GLU A 221 -11.51 -9.56 17.93
N GLU A 222 -11.11 -8.45 17.30
CA GLU A 222 -11.94 -7.67 16.39
C GLU A 222 -12.30 -8.47 15.13
N VAL A 223 -11.37 -9.26 14.57
CA VAL A 223 -11.67 -10.09 13.39
C VAL A 223 -12.73 -11.15 13.69
N ILE A 224 -12.78 -11.68 14.91
CA ILE A 224 -13.80 -12.65 15.33
C ILE A 224 -15.18 -11.98 15.43
N ALA A 225 -15.25 -10.79 16.01
CA ALA A 225 -16.50 -10.03 16.06
C ALA A 225 -16.99 -9.64 14.65
N LEU A 226 -16.08 -9.17 13.78
CA LEU A 226 -16.38 -8.89 12.37
C LEU A 226 -16.88 -10.15 11.64
N MET A 227 -16.26 -11.29 11.88
CA MET A 227 -16.66 -12.57 11.30
C MET A 227 -18.06 -12.97 11.76
N ALA A 228 -18.37 -12.88 13.06
CA ALA A 228 -19.71 -13.15 13.60
C ALA A 228 -20.76 -12.27 12.93
N TYR A 229 -20.48 -10.97 12.79
CA TYR A 229 -21.36 -10.05 12.08
C TYR A 229 -21.55 -10.43 10.61
N VAL A 230 -20.47 -10.66 9.85
CA VAL A 230 -20.57 -11.06 8.43
C VAL A 230 -21.30 -12.39 8.27
N LYS A 231 -21.11 -13.34 9.20
CA LYS A 231 -21.82 -14.62 9.19
C LYS A 231 -23.31 -14.46 9.45
N SER A 232 -23.72 -13.52 10.31
CA SER A 232 -25.13 -13.21 10.54
C SER A 232 -25.86 -12.62 9.33
N LEU A 233 -25.12 -12.08 8.35
CA LEU A 233 -25.67 -11.48 7.12
C LEU A 233 -25.88 -12.48 5.98
N SER A 234 -25.31 -13.67 6.13
CA SER A 234 -25.46 -14.78 5.20
C SER A 234 -26.49 -15.75 5.76
N LYS A 235 -27.56 -15.96 5.00
CA LYS A 235 -28.62 -16.91 5.32
C LYS A 235 -28.65 -17.98 4.23
#